data_AF-A0A3D3CES6-F1
#
_entry.id   AF-A0A3D3CES6-F1
#
_cell.length_a   1.000
_cell.length_b   1.000
_cell.length_c   1.000
_cell.angle_alpha   90.00
_cell.angle_beta   90.00
_cell.angle_gamma   90.00
#
_symmetry.space_group_name_H-M   'P 1'
#
loop_
_entity.id
_entity.type
_entity.pdbx_description
1 polymer ?
#
loop_
_entity_poly.entity_id
_entity_poly.type
_entity_poly.pdbx_seq_one_letter_code
_entity_poly.pdbx_strand_id
1 'polypeptide(L)'
;YKILFKDPLHPYTQALLSAIPIPKVGVRRDRIILEGDVPSPIEPPEGCRFLGRCFYRQERCGRETPELREIEPGRFVACHFARELVAQGGRTA
;
A
#
# COMPACT_ATOMS: atom_id res chain seq x y z
N TYR A 1 6.50 11.34 12.00
CA TYR A 1 5.63 11.59 10.82
C TYR A 1 6.37 11.63 9.49
N LYS A 2 7.57 12.23 9.37
CA LYS A 2 8.34 12.28 8.10
C LYS A 2 8.58 10.93 7.41
N ILE A 3 8.73 9.85 8.17
CA ILE A 3 9.04 8.51 7.64
C ILE A 3 7.89 7.96 6.78
N LEU A 4 6.63 8.25 7.13
CA LEU A 4 5.47 7.79 6.35
C LEU A 4 5.52 8.30 4.90
N PHE A 5 5.94 9.55 4.70
CA PHE A 5 6.02 10.19 3.38
C PHE A 5 7.22 9.71 2.55
N LYS A 6 8.29 9.27 3.23
CA LYS A 6 9.54 8.85 2.58
C LYS A 6 9.54 7.36 2.24
N ASP A 7 9.01 6.55 3.13
CA ASP A 7 9.10 5.10 3.06
C ASP A 7 7.79 4.43 3.52
N PRO A 8 6.65 4.65 2.87
CA PRO A 8 5.40 3.98 3.25
C PRO A 8 5.47 2.44 3.09
N LEU A 9 5.12 1.67 4.13
CA LEU A 9 5.21 0.19 4.11
C LEU A 9 4.08 -0.50 3.36
N HIS A 10 2.89 0.11 3.31
CA HIS A 10 1.70 -0.51 2.75
C HIS A 10 1.42 -0.01 1.31
N PRO A 11 1.08 -0.89 0.35
CA PRO A 11 0.74 -0.49 -1.02
C PRO A 11 -0.35 0.60 -1.11
N TYR A 12 -1.38 0.51 -0.28
CA TYR A 12 -2.41 1.56 -0.15
C TYR A 12 -1.81 2.94 0.19
N THR A 13 -0.93 3.00 1.20
CA THR A 13 -0.28 4.24 1.62
C THR A 13 0.66 4.77 0.55
N GLN A 14 1.40 3.88 -0.14
CA GLN A 14 2.22 4.24 -1.29
C GLN A 14 1.40 4.94 -2.37
N ALA A 15 0.28 4.34 -2.75
CA ALA A 15 -0.59 4.90 -3.76
C ALA A 15 -1.19 6.24 -3.33
N LEU A 16 -1.67 6.33 -2.09
CA LEU A 16 -2.21 7.58 -1.53
C LEU A 16 -1.18 8.71 -1.58
N LEU A 17 0.06 8.44 -1.18
CA LEU A 17 1.12 9.44 -1.17
C LEU A 17 1.63 9.78 -2.57
N SER A 18 1.57 8.85 -3.52
CA SER A 18 1.90 9.09 -4.93
C SER A 18 0.92 10.08 -5.60
N ALA A 19 -0.32 10.15 -5.10
CA ALA A 19 -1.35 11.05 -5.62
C ALA A 19 -1.18 12.51 -5.14
N ILE A 20 -0.32 12.77 -4.15
CA ILE A 20 -0.10 14.13 -3.61
C ILE A 20 0.68 14.96 -4.64
N PRO A 21 0.12 16.08 -5.13
CA PRO A 21 0.81 16.94 -6.09
C PRO A 21 2.00 17.65 -5.43
N ILE A 22 3.06 17.86 -6.22
CA ILE A 22 4.21 18.66 -5.80
C ILE A 22 3.94 20.12 -6.20
N PRO A 23 3.93 21.08 -5.26
CA PRO A 23 3.65 22.49 -5.56
C PRO A 23 4.89 23.19 -6.14
N LYS A 24 5.44 22.66 -7.23
CA LYS A 24 6.59 23.21 -7.95
C LYS A 24 6.39 23.06 -9.45
N VAL A 25 6.47 24.17 -10.16
CA VAL A 25 6.33 24.21 -11.63
C VAL A 25 7.36 23.29 -12.29
N GLY A 26 6.91 22.49 -13.26
CA GLY A 26 7.76 21.56 -14.00
C GLY A 26 8.10 20.26 -13.28
N VAL A 27 7.72 20.09 -12.01
CA VAL A 27 7.95 18.84 -11.26
C VAL A 27 6.69 17.99 -11.29
N ARG A 28 6.84 16.73 -11.72
CA ARG A 28 5.80 15.71 -11.65
C ARG A 28 6.30 14.55 -10.80
N ARG A 29 5.36 13.85 -10.17
CA ARG A 29 5.61 12.63 -9.42
C ARG A 29 4.96 11.47 -10.17
N ASP A 30 5.63 10.33 -10.18
CA ASP A 30 5.06 9.10 -10.71
C ASP A 30 3.88 8.68 -9.83
N ARG A 31 2.73 8.51 -10.47
CA ARG A 31 1.47 8.20 -9.81
C ARG A 31 1.21 6.71 -9.93
N ILE A 32 0.90 6.10 -8.80
CA ILE A 32 0.36 4.74 -8.77
C ILE A 32 -1.15 4.86 -9.01
N ILE A 33 -1.59 4.45 -10.18
CA ILE A 33 -3.02 4.38 -10.50
C ILE A 33 -3.57 3.07 -9.95
N LEU A 34 -4.46 3.18 -8.97
CA LEU A 34 -5.17 2.02 -8.44
C LEU A 34 -6.32 1.66 -9.38
N GLU A 35 -6.40 0.38 -9.73
CA GLU A 35 -7.49 -0.18 -10.52
C GLU A 35 -8.57 -0.77 -9.60
N GLY A 36 -9.80 -0.85 -10.10
CA GLY A 36 -10.94 -1.42 -9.37
C GLY A 36 -11.56 -0.53 -8.30
N ASP A 37 -12.70 -0.98 -7.78
CA ASP A 37 -13.55 -0.22 -6.87
C ASP A 37 -13.35 -0.59 -5.39
N VAL A 38 -13.83 0.29 -4.50
CA VAL A 38 -13.85 0.06 -3.06
C VAL A 38 -14.91 -1.00 -2.74
N PRO A 39 -14.56 -2.12 -2.07
CA PRO A 39 -15.54 -3.13 -1.70
C PRO A 39 -16.54 -2.57 -0.68
N SER A 40 -17.74 -3.15 -0.65
CA SER A 40 -18.75 -2.80 0.35
C SER A 40 -18.22 -3.02 1.78
N PRO A 41 -18.45 -2.08 2.72
CA PRO A 41 -18.06 -2.26 4.11
C PRO A 41 -19.03 -3.16 4.90
N ILE A 42 -20.22 -3.46 4.37
CA ILE A 42 -21.27 -4.23 5.05
C ILE A 42 -20.90 -5.73 5.08
N GLU A 43 -20.39 -6.24 3.97
CA GLU A 43 -19.95 -7.62 3.81
C GLU A 43 -18.54 -7.62 3.21
N PRO A 44 -17.50 -7.37 4.04
CA PRO A 44 -16.15 -7.30 3.55
C PRO A 44 -15.72 -8.68 3.02
N PRO A 45 -15.03 -8.75 1.86
CA PRO A 45 -14.53 -10.01 1.34
C PRO A 45 -13.54 -10.64 2.32
N GLU A 46 -13.47 -11.97 2.31
CA GLU A 46 -12.44 -12.71 3.04
C GLU A 46 -11.05 -12.26 2.59
N GLY A 47 -10.10 -12.32 3.53
CA GLY A 47 -8.73 -11.92 3.26
C GLY A 47 -8.44 -10.43 3.46
N CYS A 48 -7.58 -9.89 2.61
CA CYS A 48 -7.16 -8.50 2.62
C CYS A 48 -8.20 -7.62 1.92
N ARG A 49 -8.79 -6.66 2.65
CA ARG A 49 -9.78 -5.71 2.11
C ARG A 49 -9.25 -4.85 0.95
N PHE A 50 -7.93 -4.71 0.83
CA PHE A 50 -7.30 -3.94 -0.25
C PHE A 50 -6.95 -4.81 -1.47
N LEU A 51 -7.18 -6.13 -1.44
CA LEU A 51 -6.83 -7.07 -2.52
C LEU A 51 -7.25 -6.58 -3.91
N GLY A 52 -8.52 -6.16 -4.06
CA GLY A 52 -9.09 -5.78 -5.36
C GLY A 52 -8.36 -4.60 -6.03
N ARG A 53 -7.74 -3.73 -5.22
CA ARG A 53 -7.08 -2.50 -5.68
C ARG A 53 -5.56 -2.53 -5.53
N CYS A 54 -5.01 -3.53 -4.84
CA CYS A 54 -3.59 -3.60 -4.55
C CYS A 54 -2.79 -4.02 -5.80
N PHE A 55 -1.87 -3.16 -6.23
CA PHE A 55 -0.91 -3.47 -7.32
C PHE A 55 0.11 -4.55 -6.95
N TYR A 56 0.23 -4.88 -5.66
CA TYR A 56 1.11 -5.94 -5.14
C TYR A 56 0.30 -7.13 -4.57
N ARG A 57 -0.93 -7.34 -5.07
CA ARG A 57 -1.75 -8.47 -4.66
C ARG A 57 -1.13 -9.80 -5.04
N GLN A 58 -1.26 -10.78 -4.16
CA GLN A 58 -0.86 -12.17 -4.39
C GLN A 58 -1.96 -13.10 -3.87
N GLU A 59 -1.86 -14.39 -4.17
CA GLU A 59 -2.86 -15.41 -3.83
C GLU A 59 -3.23 -15.42 -2.34
N ARG A 60 -2.22 -15.33 -1.44
CA ARG A 60 -2.43 -15.30 0.02
C ARG A 60 -3.35 -14.16 0.47
N CYS A 61 -3.31 -13.01 -0.21
CA CYS A 61 -4.13 -11.85 0.13
C CYS A 61 -5.63 -12.12 -0.03
N GLY A 62 -6.05 -13.09 -0.83
CA GLY A 62 -7.47 -13.47 -0.98
C GLY A 62 -7.92 -14.59 -0.05
N ARG A 63 -7.00 -15.24 0.67
CA ARG A 63 -7.31 -16.38 1.55
C ARG A 63 -7.23 -16.02 3.03
N GLU A 64 -6.36 -15.09 3.38
CA GLU A 64 -6.04 -14.77 4.77
C GLU A 64 -6.07 -13.27 5.01
N THR A 65 -6.70 -12.85 6.09
CA THR A 65 -6.63 -11.45 6.53
C THR A 65 -5.26 -11.20 7.13
N PRO A 66 -4.52 -10.17 6.65
CA PRO A 66 -3.19 -9.89 7.20
C PRO A 66 -3.28 -9.39 8.63
N GLU A 67 -2.47 -9.98 9.50
CA GLU A 67 -2.32 -9.52 10.88
C GLU A 67 -1.55 -8.21 10.96
N LEU A 68 -1.91 -7.38 11.95
CA LEU A 68 -1.15 -6.17 12.27
C LEU A 68 0.16 -6.59 12.96
N ARG A 69 1.28 -6.36 12.28
CA ARG A 69 2.62 -6.73 12.78
C ARG A 69 3.59 -5.59 12.69
N GLU A 70 4.57 -5.59 13.60
CA GLU A 70 5.68 -4.65 13.58
C GLU A 70 6.71 -5.07 12.52
N ILE A 71 6.99 -4.16 11.58
CA ILE A 71 7.98 -4.38 10.51
C ILE A 71 9.30 -3.70 10.84
N GLU A 72 9.20 -2.52 11.45
CA GLU A 72 10.30 -1.71 11.95
C GLU A 72 9.91 -1.10 13.29
N PRO A 73 10.86 -0.66 14.13
CA PRO A 73 10.57 -0.09 15.45
C PRO A 73 9.50 1.02 15.40
N GLY A 74 8.38 0.80 16.08
CA GLY A 74 7.24 1.71 16.14
C GLY A 74 6.40 1.78 14.86
N ARG A 75 6.61 0.89 13.89
CA ARG A 75 5.92 0.88 12.59
C ARG A 75 5.20 -0.44 12.36
N PHE A 76 3.88 -0.35 12.49
CA PHE A 76 2.98 -1.49 12.34
C PHE A 76 2.28 -1.46 10.99
N VAL A 77 2.10 -2.62 10.39
CA VAL A 77 1.37 -2.76 9.12
C VAL A 77 0.60 -4.09 9.09
N ALA A 78 -0.60 -4.04 8.54
CA ALA A 78 -1.40 -5.22 8.23
C ALA A 78 -1.24 -5.54 6.74
N CYS A 79 -0.12 -6.16 6.37
CA CYS A 79 0.15 -6.60 5.01
C CYS A 79 1.05 -7.84 5.02
N HIS A 80 0.65 -8.86 4.26
CA HIS A 80 1.40 -10.12 4.10
C HIS A 80 2.80 -9.92 3.54
N PHE A 81 2.99 -8.91 2.70
CA PHE A 81 4.21 -8.74 1.91
C PHE A 81 4.93 -7.40 2.11
N ALA A 82 4.69 -6.72 3.23
CA ALA A 82 5.32 -5.42 3.49
C ALA A 82 6.86 -5.50 3.54
N ARG A 83 7.44 -6.57 4.09
CA ARG A 83 8.91 -6.71 4.20
C ARG A 83 9.55 -6.87 2.83
N GLU A 84 8.96 -7.72 2.00
CA GLU A 84 9.40 -8.01 0.65
C GLU A 84 9.32 -6.74 -0.21
N LEU A 85 8.23 -5.99 -0.06
CA LEU A 85 8.02 -4.76 -0.81
C LEU A 85 9.01 -3.65 -0.41
N VAL A 86 9.36 -3.54 0.87
CA VAL A 86 10.43 -2.66 1.36
C VAL A 86 11.79 -3.12 0.83
N ALA A 87 12.10 -4.41 0.91
CA ALA A 87 13.37 -4.97 0.47
C ALA A 87 13.60 -4.82 -1.05
N GLN A 88 12.52 -4.79 -1.85
CA GLN A 88 12.58 -4.59 -3.31
C GLN A 88 12.73 -3.12 -3.73
N GLY A 89 12.90 -2.21 -2.77
CA GLY A 89 13.22 -0.81 -3.01
C GLY A 89 12.07 -0.01 -3.63
N GLY A 90 10.82 -0.32 -3.25
CA GLY A 90 9.65 0.53 -3.56
C GLY A 90 9.62 1.05 -5.00
N ARG A 91 9.91 0.20 -5.99
CA ARG A 91 9.97 0.59 -7.41
C ARG A 91 8.58 0.97 -7.90
N THR A 92 8.22 2.24 -7.74
CA THR A 92 7.60 3.01 -8.82
C THR A 92 8.58 2.97 -9.99
N ALA A 93 8.28 2.13 -10.98
CA ALA A 93 8.67 2.41 -12.35
C ALA A 93 7.78 3.54 -12.89
#